data_AF-A0A317T5G6-F1
#
_entry.id   AF-A0A317T5G6-F1
#
_cell.length_a   1.000
_cell.length_b   1.000
_cell.length_c   1.000
_cell.angle_alpha   90.00
_cell.angle_beta   90.00
_cell.angle_gamma   90.00
#
_symmetry.space_group_name_H-M   'P 1'
#
loop_
_entity.id
_entity.type
_entity.pdbx_description
1 polymer ?
#
loop_
_entity_poly.entity_id
_entity_poly.type
_entity_poly.pdbx_seq_one_letter_code
_entity_poly.pdbx_strand_id
1 'polypeptide(L)'
;MKPICINNYCFDHVHIWIQYDHSIPQFVEVAIEIFYPRDRQANGLVMFNHGFLIGVDLLYYPKKIIGSFLNDTPLFGVHPSYYYNYSNALVEKNWAMAYVTSTHMQMQGVPWTDFGGNPRVGQEAYAAASYLIKYGVTDEFYKAEKKYRNTALYKPDDIEKARFMRSNNVIFAGHSVGGAHAQVPATGFETMRKIGEDTCRPFDPVIYDREFLPKYSERMSEWAPEERANPVGLVQLSPVDQKVPLIGPGMADYRKVLAERELPILMIIGECDSACLKDSVPPAWSPNPDETTEFSQLAPEGSNSWAVVANVEKGSHCGYLTKESDLCSLADVDSGLCKEGTKTWKAGGQEAAFTNELFKQFIAMYPDGQGFQGDFKKWIHSDFIKWLNRENPYGKINMVPFADGKYIDYSSHGGCPPLEAKKGKK
;
A
#
# COMPACT_ATOMS: atom_id res chain seq x y z
N MET A 1 6.43 -23.85 0.53
CA MET A 1 5.31 -24.82 0.63
C MET A 1 4.59 -24.88 -0.73
N LYS A 2 3.78 -25.89 -1.05
CA LYS A 2 2.89 -25.79 -2.22
C LYS A 2 1.81 -24.74 -1.92
N PRO A 3 1.32 -23.98 -2.92
CA PRO A 3 0.28 -22.99 -2.70
C PRO A 3 -0.99 -23.65 -2.15
N ILE A 4 -1.63 -22.99 -1.19
CA ILE A 4 -2.91 -23.41 -0.65
C ILE A 4 -4.01 -22.79 -1.50
N CYS A 5 -4.70 -23.60 -2.30
CA CYS A 5 -5.78 -23.09 -3.15
C CYS A 5 -7.15 -23.39 -2.56
N ILE A 6 -7.95 -22.35 -2.34
CA ILE A 6 -9.34 -22.41 -1.90
C ILE A 6 -10.19 -21.80 -3.01
N ASN A 7 -11.15 -22.58 -3.51
CA ASN A 7 -11.96 -22.21 -4.68
C ASN A 7 -11.09 -21.88 -5.91
N ASN A 8 -11.27 -20.68 -6.47
CA ASN A 8 -10.58 -20.20 -7.66
C ASN A 8 -9.35 -19.32 -7.33
N TYR A 9 -8.90 -19.32 -6.08
CA TYR A 9 -7.76 -18.51 -5.63
C TYR A 9 -6.72 -19.39 -4.92
N CYS A 10 -5.46 -18.99 -5.05
CA CYS A 10 -4.31 -19.64 -4.43
C CYS A 10 -3.60 -18.64 -3.53
N PHE A 11 -3.15 -19.15 -2.38
CA PHE A 11 -2.31 -18.44 -1.42
C PHE A 11 -0.90 -19.02 -1.46
N ASP A 12 0.10 -18.14 -1.40
CA ASP A 12 1.50 -18.52 -1.26
C ASP A 12 2.30 -17.44 -0.52
N HIS A 13 3.54 -17.78 -0.17
CA HIS A 13 4.46 -16.89 0.53
C HIS A 13 5.84 -16.94 -0.14
N VAL A 14 6.31 -15.78 -0.59
CA VAL A 14 7.65 -15.57 -1.15
C VAL A 14 8.52 -14.84 -0.14
N HIS A 15 9.79 -15.23 -0.03
CA HIS A 15 10.76 -14.52 0.79
C HIS A 15 11.99 -14.11 -0.04
N ILE A 16 12.33 -12.83 0.01
CA ILE A 16 13.44 -12.28 -0.76
C ILE A 16 14.30 -11.35 0.09
N TRP A 17 15.51 -11.11 -0.38
CA TRP A 17 16.37 -10.04 0.10
C TRP A 17 16.39 -8.91 -0.92
N ILE A 18 16.30 -7.68 -0.44
CA ILE A 18 16.41 -6.49 -1.27
C ILE A 18 17.65 -5.72 -0.85
N GLN A 19 18.58 -5.52 -1.78
CA GLN A 19 19.60 -4.50 -1.68
C GLN A 19 19.06 -3.23 -2.33
N TYR A 20 18.91 -2.12 -1.60
CA TYR A 20 18.25 -0.91 -2.13
C TYR A 20 18.99 -0.26 -3.29
N ASP A 21 20.31 -0.36 -3.31
CA ASP A 21 21.16 0.11 -4.39
C ASP A 21 22.38 -0.80 -4.48
N HIS A 22 22.75 -1.23 -5.69
CA HIS A 22 23.89 -2.12 -5.93
C HIS A 22 25.24 -1.64 -5.35
N SER A 23 25.42 -0.33 -5.19
CA SER A 23 26.64 0.29 -4.66
C SER A 23 26.65 0.40 -3.13
N ILE A 24 25.52 0.17 -2.47
CA ILE A 24 25.38 0.29 -1.02
C ILE A 24 25.05 -1.09 -0.43
N PRO A 25 25.89 -1.66 0.46
CA PRO A 25 25.68 -2.98 1.04
C PRO A 25 24.63 -2.95 2.17
N GLN A 26 23.46 -2.38 1.91
CA GLN A 26 22.30 -2.33 2.80
C GLN A 26 21.23 -3.27 2.27
N PHE A 27 20.92 -4.29 3.05
CA PHE A 27 19.98 -5.35 2.71
C PHE A 27 18.82 -5.37 3.68
N VAL A 28 17.64 -5.69 3.17
CA VAL A 28 16.42 -5.91 3.97
C VAL A 28 15.78 -7.23 3.55
N GLU A 29 15.34 -8.02 4.53
CA GLU A 29 14.53 -9.21 4.26
C GLU A 29 13.08 -8.80 4.11
N VAL A 30 12.44 -9.32 3.06
CA VAL A 30 11.05 -9.03 2.71
C VAL A 30 10.28 -10.33 2.56
N ALA A 31 9.16 -10.41 3.26
CA ALA A 31 8.13 -11.42 3.10
C ALA A 31 6.98 -10.85 2.29
N ILE A 32 6.47 -11.66 1.36
CA ILE A 32 5.34 -11.31 0.53
C ILE A 32 4.30 -12.43 0.63
N GLU A 33 3.14 -12.13 1.20
CA GLU A 33 2.00 -13.04 1.26
C GLU A 33 1.05 -12.72 0.12
N ILE A 34 0.80 -13.66 -0.80
CA ILE A 34 0.08 -13.38 -2.05
C ILE A 34 -1.16 -14.27 -2.19
N PHE A 35 -2.28 -13.65 -2.54
CA PHE A 35 -3.51 -14.28 -2.98
C PHE A 35 -3.72 -13.97 -4.46
N TYR A 36 -3.75 -14.98 -5.32
CA TYR A 36 -3.85 -14.81 -6.76
C TYR A 36 -4.84 -15.80 -7.41
N PRO A 37 -5.42 -15.46 -8.57
CA PRO A 37 -6.30 -16.35 -9.32
C PRO A 37 -5.63 -17.68 -9.67
N ARG A 38 -6.34 -18.78 -9.48
CA ARG A 38 -5.86 -20.15 -9.76
C ARG A 38 -5.54 -20.36 -11.24
N ASP A 39 -6.24 -19.68 -12.13
CA ASP A 39 -5.98 -19.70 -13.56
C ASP A 39 -4.75 -18.88 -13.97
N ARG A 40 -4.14 -18.13 -13.04
CA ARG A 40 -2.94 -17.31 -13.21
C ARG A 40 -3.14 -16.17 -14.21
N GLN A 41 -4.30 -15.53 -14.14
CA GLN A 41 -4.72 -14.51 -15.11
C GLN A 41 -5.15 -13.21 -14.41
N ALA A 42 -4.38 -12.76 -13.44
CA ALA A 42 -4.68 -11.58 -12.65
C ALA A 42 -4.67 -10.29 -13.50
N ASN A 43 -5.75 -9.52 -13.43
CA ASN A 43 -5.94 -8.27 -14.16
C ASN A 43 -5.10 -7.10 -13.59
N GLY A 44 -4.73 -7.19 -12.31
CA GLY A 44 -3.95 -6.21 -11.57
C GLY A 44 -3.63 -6.72 -10.16
N LEU A 45 -2.84 -5.95 -9.42
CA LEU A 45 -2.39 -6.28 -8.07
C LEU A 45 -2.79 -5.17 -7.10
N VAL A 46 -3.38 -5.53 -5.96
CA VAL A 46 -3.42 -4.65 -4.78
C VAL A 46 -2.22 -5.01 -3.92
N MET A 47 -1.23 -4.11 -3.83
CA MET A 47 -0.07 -4.27 -2.96
C MET A 47 -0.33 -3.52 -1.65
N PHE A 48 -0.65 -4.28 -0.59
CA PHE A 48 -0.99 -3.75 0.71
C PHE A 48 0.25 -3.68 1.61
N ASN A 49 0.62 -2.45 1.99
CA ASN A 49 1.71 -2.16 2.90
C ASN A 49 1.18 -2.20 4.35
N HIS A 50 1.69 -3.15 5.11
CA HIS A 50 1.26 -3.37 6.49
C HIS A 50 1.91 -2.39 7.49
N GLY A 51 3.02 -1.73 7.13
CA GLY A 51 3.68 -0.74 7.98
C GLY A 51 4.32 -1.28 9.27
N PHE A 52 4.08 -2.53 9.67
CA PHE A 52 4.72 -3.11 10.85
C PHE A 52 6.15 -3.54 10.55
N LEU A 53 7.07 -2.79 11.15
CA LEU A 53 8.44 -3.18 11.40
C LEU A 53 8.42 -4.42 12.31
N ILE A 54 9.00 -5.55 11.90
CA ILE A 54 9.26 -6.63 12.87
C ILE A 54 10.48 -6.20 13.70
N GLY A 55 10.26 -6.02 15.00
CA GLY A 55 11.18 -5.41 15.96
C GLY A 55 12.55 -6.06 16.06
N VAL A 56 13.41 -5.39 16.83
CA VAL A 56 14.84 -5.72 16.98
C VAL A 56 15.04 -7.17 17.40
N ASP A 57 15.45 -8.01 16.46
CA ASP A 57 16.16 -9.23 16.82
C ASP A 57 17.65 -8.91 16.88
N LEU A 58 18.16 -8.48 18.03
CA LEU A 58 19.61 -8.29 18.24
C LEU A 58 20.41 -9.57 17.99
N LEU A 59 19.72 -10.72 18.01
CA LEU A 59 20.25 -12.02 17.67
C LEU A 59 19.84 -12.44 16.26
N TYR A 60 19.42 -11.53 15.37
CA TYR A 60 18.97 -11.80 14.01
C TYR A 60 19.95 -12.72 13.25
N TYR A 61 21.21 -12.28 13.10
CA TYR A 61 22.23 -13.06 12.44
C TYR A 61 22.53 -14.38 13.19
N PRO A 62 22.71 -14.38 14.53
CA PRO A 62 22.83 -15.61 15.30
C PRO A 62 21.66 -16.60 15.16
N LYS A 63 20.40 -16.14 15.23
CA LYS A 63 19.18 -16.97 15.10
C LYS A 63 18.96 -17.44 13.68
N LYS A 64 19.31 -16.64 12.67
CA LYS A 64 19.32 -17.09 11.28
C LYS A 64 20.36 -18.19 11.08
N ILE A 65 21.57 -18.02 11.62
CA ILE A 65 22.63 -19.04 11.56
C ILE A 65 22.19 -20.32 12.29
N ILE A 66 21.71 -20.20 13.53
CA ILE A 66 21.24 -21.32 14.36
C ILE A 66 20.00 -21.97 13.74
N GLY A 67 19.04 -21.18 13.26
CA GLY A 67 17.82 -21.64 12.60
C GLY A 67 18.09 -22.33 11.26
N SER A 68 19.10 -21.89 10.50
CA SER A 68 19.59 -22.62 9.32
C SER A 68 20.20 -23.98 9.68
N PHE A 69 20.74 -24.15 10.91
CA PHE A 69 21.21 -25.44 11.41
C PHE A 69 20.08 -26.30 12.00
N LEU A 70 19.03 -25.68 12.55
CA LEU A 70 17.91 -26.36 13.23
C LEU A 70 16.65 -26.53 12.37
N ASN A 71 16.65 -25.96 11.16
CA ASN A 71 15.53 -25.94 10.22
C ASN A 71 14.26 -25.26 10.79
N ASP A 72 14.44 -24.30 11.71
CA ASP A 72 13.37 -23.54 12.36
C ASP A 72 13.72 -22.04 12.31
N THR A 73 13.10 -21.32 11.37
CA THR A 73 13.34 -19.88 11.13
C THR A 73 12.01 -19.14 10.98
N PRO A 74 11.27 -18.87 12.07
CA PRO A 74 10.13 -17.97 12.01
C PRO A 74 10.66 -16.52 11.99
N LEU A 75 11.18 -16.08 10.84
CA LEU A 75 11.66 -14.69 10.66
C LEU A 75 10.49 -13.70 10.58
N PHE A 76 9.29 -14.20 10.26
CA PHE A 76 8.03 -13.48 10.32
C PHE A 76 7.10 -14.17 11.32
N GLY A 77 7.19 -13.78 12.60
CA GLY A 77 6.25 -14.26 13.63
C GLY A 77 4.85 -13.63 13.52
N VAL A 78 4.70 -12.62 12.65
CA VAL A 78 3.48 -11.85 12.45
C VAL A 78 3.19 -11.79 10.95
N HIS A 79 2.06 -12.36 10.55
CA HIS A 79 1.57 -12.40 9.17
C HIS A 79 0.55 -11.28 8.96
N PRO A 80 0.86 -10.19 8.21
CA PRO A 80 -0.10 -9.12 7.93
C PRO A 80 -1.44 -9.58 7.40
N SER A 81 -1.42 -10.62 6.55
CA SER A 81 -2.62 -11.17 5.95
C SER A 81 -3.62 -11.68 6.99
N TYR A 82 -3.18 -11.96 8.22
CA TYR A 82 -4.07 -12.29 9.33
C TYR A 82 -4.98 -11.11 9.74
N TYR A 83 -4.47 -9.88 9.69
CA TYR A 83 -5.16 -8.69 10.18
C TYR A 83 -5.85 -7.87 9.08
N TYR A 84 -5.49 -8.04 7.80
CA TYR A 84 -5.98 -7.19 6.70
C TYR A 84 -6.56 -8.00 5.53
N ASN A 85 -7.11 -9.19 5.79
CA ASN A 85 -7.54 -10.10 4.72
C ASN A 85 -8.77 -9.58 3.95
N TYR A 86 -8.53 -8.80 2.90
CA TYR A 86 -9.58 -8.30 1.99
C TYR A 86 -9.65 -9.10 0.69
N SER A 87 -9.09 -10.32 0.66
CA SER A 87 -9.00 -11.14 -0.56
C SER A 87 -10.35 -11.40 -1.22
N ASN A 88 -11.44 -11.43 -0.45
CA ASN A 88 -12.80 -11.53 -0.97
C ASN A 88 -13.17 -10.40 -1.94
N ALA A 89 -12.63 -9.20 -1.76
CA ALA A 89 -12.88 -8.05 -2.63
C ALA A 89 -12.31 -8.22 -4.04
N LEU A 90 -11.31 -9.10 -4.20
CA LEU A 90 -10.54 -9.22 -5.44
C LEU A 90 -11.06 -10.31 -6.38
N VAL A 91 -11.76 -11.30 -5.81
CA VAL A 91 -12.22 -12.51 -6.51
C VAL A 91 -13.09 -12.17 -7.71
N GLU A 92 -13.99 -11.21 -7.57
CA GLU A 92 -14.97 -10.89 -8.61
C GLU A 92 -14.38 -10.20 -9.84
N LYS A 93 -13.19 -9.58 -9.71
CA LYS A 93 -12.53 -8.84 -10.79
C LYS A 93 -11.26 -9.53 -11.28
N ASN A 94 -10.96 -10.72 -10.77
CA ASN A 94 -9.73 -11.45 -11.05
C ASN A 94 -8.47 -10.63 -10.72
N TRP A 95 -8.49 -9.84 -9.64
CA TRP A 95 -7.30 -9.14 -9.15
C TRP A 95 -6.56 -10.02 -8.13
N ALA A 96 -5.26 -9.77 -7.95
CA ALA A 96 -4.46 -10.39 -6.89
C ALA A 96 -4.27 -9.43 -5.70
N MET A 97 -4.09 -9.96 -4.50
CA MET A 97 -3.64 -9.21 -3.31
C MET A 97 -2.26 -9.68 -2.94
N ALA A 98 -1.39 -8.76 -2.58
CA ALA A 98 -0.18 -9.08 -1.85
C ALA A 98 -0.08 -8.22 -0.59
N TYR A 99 0.46 -8.80 0.47
CA TYR A 99 0.84 -8.11 1.68
C TYR A 99 2.34 -8.18 1.82
N VAL A 100 2.98 -7.04 1.99
CA VAL A 100 4.43 -6.95 2.14
C VAL A 100 4.81 -6.65 3.59
N THR A 101 5.79 -7.40 4.09
CA THR A 101 6.42 -7.16 5.40
C THR A 101 7.92 -7.12 5.23
N SER A 102 8.56 -6.25 6.00
CA SER A 102 10.00 -6.04 5.95
C SER A 102 10.58 -6.04 7.35
N THR A 103 11.76 -6.63 7.51
CA THR A 103 12.49 -6.60 8.77
C THR A 103 13.39 -5.37 8.82
N HIS A 104 13.00 -4.33 9.56
CA HIS A 104 13.96 -3.29 9.92
C HIS A 104 14.24 -3.32 11.40
N MET A 105 15.43 -2.85 11.79
CA MET A 105 15.69 -2.50 13.17
C MET A 105 14.62 -1.50 13.64
N GLN A 106 14.11 -1.63 14.86
CA GLN A 106 13.26 -0.61 15.51
C GLN A 106 14.08 0.02 16.63
N MET A 107 14.63 1.21 16.43
CA MET A 107 15.25 1.96 17.53
C MET A 107 14.56 3.32 17.64
N GLN A 108 13.95 3.59 18.79
CA GLN A 108 13.48 4.94 19.12
C GLN A 108 14.67 5.91 19.01
N GLY A 109 14.52 6.97 18.23
CA GLY A 109 15.56 7.98 18.01
C GLY A 109 16.63 7.62 16.98
N VAL A 110 16.47 6.50 16.25
CA VAL A 110 17.29 6.19 15.07
C VAL A 110 16.45 6.46 13.79
N PRO A 111 16.85 7.41 12.94
CA PRO A 111 15.99 7.97 11.89
C PRO A 111 15.66 7.02 10.74
N TRP A 112 16.52 6.01 10.52
CA TRP A 112 16.29 4.99 9.49
C TRP A 112 15.39 3.85 9.99
N THR A 113 14.96 3.90 11.25
CA THR A 113 14.06 2.94 11.89
C THR A 113 12.78 3.57 12.40
N ASP A 114 12.63 4.89 12.21
CA ASP A 114 11.51 5.65 12.73
C ASP A 114 10.23 5.32 11.96
N PHE A 115 9.19 5.03 12.73
CA PHE A 115 7.84 4.78 12.26
C PHE A 115 7.35 6.04 11.52
N GLY A 116 6.64 5.88 10.40
CA GLY A 116 5.84 6.94 9.79
C GLY A 116 6.53 7.89 8.78
N GLY A 117 7.84 8.10 8.81
CA GLY A 117 8.53 9.07 7.93
C GLY A 117 9.59 8.47 6.99
N ASN A 118 9.75 7.15 7.00
CA ASN A 118 10.82 6.45 6.28
C ASN A 118 10.32 5.91 4.93
N PRO A 119 10.83 6.41 3.78
CA PRO A 119 10.36 5.95 2.48
C PRO A 119 10.75 4.50 2.14
N ARG A 120 11.68 3.88 2.90
CA ARG A 120 12.18 2.52 2.61
C ARG A 120 11.07 1.47 2.59
N VAL A 121 10.14 1.52 3.54
CA VAL A 121 9.04 0.54 3.62
C VAL A 121 8.12 0.63 2.40
N GLY A 122 7.90 1.85 1.87
CA GLY A 122 7.18 2.03 0.61
C GLY A 122 7.98 1.59 -0.62
N GLN A 123 9.29 1.86 -0.64
CA GLN A 123 10.22 1.38 -1.68
C GLN A 123 10.27 -0.16 -1.75
N GLU A 124 10.26 -0.85 -0.61
CA GLU A 124 10.15 -2.31 -0.53
C GLU A 124 8.84 -2.82 -1.12
N ALA A 125 7.71 -2.15 -0.83
CA ALA A 125 6.43 -2.50 -1.43
C ALA A 125 6.47 -2.39 -2.96
N TYR A 126 7.12 -1.35 -3.50
CA TYR A 126 7.32 -1.23 -4.95
C TYR A 126 8.16 -2.37 -5.52
N ALA A 127 9.27 -2.69 -4.85
CA ALA A 127 10.19 -3.74 -5.30
C ALA A 127 9.55 -5.13 -5.22
N ALA A 128 8.79 -5.41 -4.16
CA ALA A 128 7.99 -6.62 -4.01
C ALA A 128 6.91 -6.72 -5.11
N ALA A 129 6.23 -5.62 -5.45
CA ALA A 129 5.22 -5.63 -6.51
C ALA A 129 5.87 -5.91 -7.87
N SER A 130 6.98 -5.25 -8.16
CA SER A 130 7.76 -5.46 -9.39
C SER A 130 8.31 -6.89 -9.48
N TYR A 131 8.71 -7.48 -8.34
CA TYR A 131 9.11 -8.89 -8.27
C TYR A 131 7.98 -9.82 -8.71
N LEU A 132 6.78 -9.66 -8.15
CA LEU A 132 5.63 -10.50 -8.48
C LEU A 132 5.21 -10.36 -9.95
N ILE A 133 5.36 -9.16 -10.51
CA ILE A 133 5.08 -8.89 -11.93
C ILE A 133 6.09 -9.60 -12.82
N LYS A 134 7.39 -9.44 -12.54
CA LYS A 134 8.46 -9.98 -13.38
C LYS A 134 8.62 -11.50 -13.24
N TYR A 135 8.52 -12.04 -12.03
CA TYR A 135 8.88 -13.43 -11.73
C TYR A 135 7.71 -14.30 -11.26
N GLY A 136 6.60 -13.69 -10.84
CA GLY A 136 5.47 -14.42 -10.27
C GLY A 136 5.73 -14.90 -8.85
N VAL A 137 5.06 -15.98 -8.47
CA VAL A 137 5.10 -16.55 -7.12
C VAL A 137 6.10 -17.71 -7.09
N THR A 138 7.37 -17.38 -6.86
CA THR A 138 8.47 -18.34 -6.78
C THR A 138 9.61 -17.74 -5.96
N ASP A 139 10.43 -18.56 -5.32
CA ASP A 139 11.71 -18.12 -4.74
C ASP A 139 12.87 -18.34 -5.74
N GLU A 140 12.67 -19.12 -6.81
CA GLU A 140 13.72 -19.49 -7.77
C GLU A 140 13.86 -18.50 -8.94
N PHE A 141 13.50 -17.23 -8.74
CA PHE A 141 13.40 -16.18 -9.77
C PHE A 141 14.64 -16.07 -10.67
N TYR A 142 15.82 -16.36 -10.11
CA TYR A 142 17.10 -16.31 -10.81
C TYR A 142 17.14 -17.23 -12.05
N LYS A 143 16.27 -18.24 -12.16
CA LYS A 143 16.19 -19.11 -13.34
C LYS A 143 15.79 -18.37 -14.62
N ALA A 144 15.18 -17.19 -14.53
CA ALA A 144 14.85 -16.35 -15.69
C ALA A 144 15.88 -15.26 -16.01
N GLU A 145 16.92 -15.09 -15.18
CA GLU A 145 17.85 -13.98 -15.33
C GLU A 145 18.85 -14.21 -16.48
N LYS A 146 18.94 -13.23 -17.39
CA LYS A 146 19.74 -13.33 -18.62
C LYS A 146 21.22 -13.59 -18.37
N LYS A 147 21.79 -13.08 -17.27
CA LYS A 147 23.19 -13.36 -16.88
C LYS A 147 23.48 -14.85 -16.64
N TYR A 148 22.47 -15.67 -16.32
CA TYR A 148 22.62 -17.11 -16.14
C TYR A 148 22.35 -17.90 -17.42
N ARG A 149 22.03 -17.27 -18.56
CA ARG A 149 21.60 -17.91 -19.82
C ARG A 149 22.51 -19.04 -20.31
N ASN A 150 23.80 -18.95 -20.03
CA ASN A 150 24.80 -19.97 -20.41
C ASN A 150 25.09 -21.01 -19.32
N THR A 151 24.19 -21.14 -18.32
CA THR A 151 24.34 -22.06 -17.19
C THR A 151 23.15 -23.01 -17.09
N ALA A 152 23.32 -24.16 -16.44
CA ALA A 152 22.24 -25.12 -16.19
C ALA A 152 21.11 -24.60 -15.29
N LEU A 153 21.31 -23.43 -14.66
CA LEU A 153 20.32 -22.76 -13.82
C LEU A 153 19.26 -22.02 -14.64
N TYR A 154 19.57 -21.64 -15.88
CA TYR A 154 18.64 -20.88 -16.69
C TYR A 154 17.51 -21.76 -17.21
N LYS A 155 16.35 -21.59 -16.60
CA LYS A 155 15.11 -22.31 -16.88
C LYS A 155 13.95 -21.30 -16.91
N PRO A 156 13.91 -20.39 -17.89
CA PRO A 156 12.90 -19.33 -17.94
C PRO A 156 11.47 -19.87 -18.00
N ASP A 157 11.26 -21.05 -18.61
CA ASP A 157 9.94 -21.70 -18.68
C ASP A 157 9.38 -22.08 -17.31
N ASP A 158 10.23 -22.31 -16.30
CA ASP A 158 9.78 -22.58 -14.92
C ASP A 158 9.22 -21.30 -14.29
N ILE A 159 9.80 -20.15 -14.63
CA ILE A 159 9.36 -18.82 -14.14
C ILE A 159 8.11 -18.36 -14.88
N GLU A 160 8.00 -18.63 -16.18
CA GLU A 160 6.78 -18.35 -16.92
C GLU A 160 5.57 -19.09 -16.32
N LYS A 161 5.76 -20.31 -15.83
CA LYS A 161 4.71 -21.03 -15.09
C LYS A 161 4.38 -20.36 -13.75
N ALA A 162 5.33 -19.73 -13.07
CA ALA A 162 5.10 -19.07 -11.79
C ALA A 162 4.39 -17.71 -11.92
N ARG A 163 4.47 -17.07 -13.09
CA ARG A 163 3.76 -15.82 -13.39
C ARG A 163 2.24 -16.00 -13.33
N PHE A 164 1.58 -14.97 -12.85
CA PHE A 164 0.13 -14.94 -12.69
C PHE A 164 -0.52 -13.63 -13.12
N MET A 165 0.28 -12.61 -13.45
CA MET A 165 -0.17 -11.27 -13.80
C MET A 165 -0.30 -11.13 -15.32
N ARG A 166 -1.41 -10.56 -15.80
CA ARG A 166 -1.63 -10.18 -17.21
C ARG A 166 -1.19 -8.74 -17.52
N SER A 167 -1.12 -7.92 -16.50
CA SER A 167 -0.71 -6.51 -16.57
C SER A 167 0.29 -6.23 -15.45
N ASN A 168 0.97 -5.09 -15.52
CA ASN A 168 1.81 -4.61 -14.43
C ASN A 168 1.11 -3.56 -13.56
N ASN A 169 -0.22 -3.45 -13.64
CA ASN A 169 -0.99 -2.42 -12.92
C ASN A 169 -1.09 -2.76 -11.44
N VAL A 170 -0.74 -1.79 -10.59
CA VAL A 170 -0.74 -1.95 -9.13
C VAL A 170 -1.50 -0.82 -8.47
N ILE A 171 -2.45 -1.18 -7.61
CA ILE A 171 -3.00 -0.26 -6.61
C ILE A 171 -2.16 -0.43 -5.35
N PHE A 172 -1.45 0.62 -4.95
CA PHE A 172 -0.76 0.61 -3.67
C PHE A 172 -1.75 0.99 -2.58
N ALA A 173 -1.78 0.19 -1.52
CA ALA A 173 -2.67 0.41 -0.40
C ALA A 173 -1.95 0.22 0.92
N GLY A 174 -2.51 0.73 2.01
CA GLY A 174 -1.97 0.47 3.34
C GLY A 174 -2.84 1.02 4.43
N HIS A 175 -2.55 0.60 5.65
CA HIS A 175 -3.20 1.08 6.87
C HIS A 175 -2.18 1.67 7.85
N SER A 176 -2.56 2.68 8.62
CA SER A 176 -1.70 3.31 9.63
C SER A 176 -0.42 3.85 8.99
N VAL A 177 0.73 3.59 9.58
CA VAL A 177 2.05 3.87 9.00
C VAL A 177 2.22 3.27 7.59
N GLY A 178 1.63 2.10 7.33
CA GLY A 178 1.60 1.50 6.00
C GLY A 178 0.78 2.31 4.98
N GLY A 179 -0.26 3.00 5.46
CA GLY A 179 -1.07 3.93 4.65
C GLY A 179 -0.26 5.14 4.18
N ALA A 180 0.52 5.75 5.08
CA ALA A 180 1.45 6.81 4.72
C ALA A 180 2.53 6.29 3.75
N HIS A 181 3.16 5.15 4.06
CA HIS A 181 4.20 4.57 3.22
C HIS A 181 3.72 4.14 1.82
N ALA A 182 2.43 3.83 1.64
CA ALA A 182 1.87 3.50 0.32
C ALA A 182 1.93 4.67 -0.67
N GLN A 183 2.12 5.91 -0.20
CA GLN A 183 2.34 7.08 -1.05
C GLN A 183 3.66 6.98 -1.84
N VAL A 184 4.73 6.43 -1.25
CA VAL A 184 6.03 6.29 -1.91
C VAL A 184 5.97 5.45 -3.19
N PRO A 185 5.54 4.17 -3.15
CA PRO A 185 5.51 3.33 -4.34
C PRO A 185 4.49 3.84 -5.38
N ALA A 186 3.45 4.57 -4.96
CA ALA A 186 2.47 5.18 -5.85
C ALA A 186 3.10 6.26 -6.77
N THR A 187 4.25 6.83 -6.40
CA THR A 187 5.00 7.75 -7.27
C THR A 187 5.75 7.03 -8.42
N GLY A 188 5.92 5.72 -8.36
CA GLY A 188 6.58 4.94 -9.40
C GLY A 188 8.11 5.05 -9.38
N PHE A 189 8.76 4.15 -10.14
CA PHE A 189 10.20 3.92 -10.07
C PHE A 189 11.07 5.16 -10.30
N GLU A 190 10.86 5.86 -11.42
CA GLU A 190 11.73 6.97 -11.83
C GLU A 190 11.70 8.10 -10.80
N THR A 191 10.52 8.40 -10.25
CA THR A 191 10.37 9.42 -9.21
C THR A 191 11.03 8.98 -7.90
N MET A 192 10.81 7.73 -7.45
CA MET A 192 11.46 7.25 -6.22
C MET A 192 12.98 7.25 -6.34
N ARG A 193 13.53 6.90 -7.51
CA ARG A 193 14.97 6.95 -7.75
C ARG A 193 15.47 8.39 -7.67
N LYS A 194 14.82 9.33 -8.34
CA LYS A 194 15.17 10.76 -8.32
C LYS A 194 15.13 11.34 -6.90
N ILE A 195 14.01 11.15 -6.17
CA ILE A 195 13.89 11.63 -4.78
C ILE A 195 14.96 10.94 -3.91
N GLY A 196 15.22 9.65 -4.13
CA GLY A 196 16.25 8.91 -3.43
C GLY A 196 17.66 9.47 -3.64
N GLU A 197 18.01 9.86 -4.87
CA GLU A 197 19.27 10.54 -5.17
C GLU A 197 19.36 11.91 -4.47
N ASP A 198 18.31 12.72 -4.59
CA ASP A 198 18.24 14.07 -3.99
C ASP A 198 18.31 14.05 -2.45
N THR A 199 17.87 12.95 -1.83
CA THR A 199 17.79 12.78 -0.36
C THR A 199 18.83 11.83 0.23
N CYS A 200 19.83 11.41 -0.56
CA CYS A 200 20.85 10.43 -0.16
C CYS A 200 20.27 9.08 0.34
N ARG A 201 19.11 8.69 -0.20
CA ARG A 201 18.43 7.41 -0.01
C ARG A 201 18.19 6.74 -1.37
N PRO A 202 19.25 6.43 -2.14
CA PRO A 202 19.10 5.95 -3.51
C PRO A 202 18.29 4.65 -3.54
N PHE A 203 17.61 4.45 -4.67
CA PHE A 203 16.72 3.33 -4.91
C PHE A 203 16.88 2.83 -6.35
N ASP A 204 17.64 1.75 -6.49
CA ASP A 204 17.78 0.94 -7.69
C ASP A 204 18.03 -0.52 -7.28
N PRO A 205 16.96 -1.21 -6.83
CA PRO A 205 17.12 -2.41 -6.04
C PRO A 205 17.62 -3.60 -6.83
N VAL A 206 18.40 -4.44 -6.16
CA VAL A 206 18.79 -5.79 -6.59
C VAL A 206 18.17 -6.79 -5.63
N ILE A 207 17.50 -7.80 -6.18
CA ILE A 207 16.81 -8.84 -5.39
C ILE A 207 17.70 -10.05 -5.28
N TYR A 208 17.81 -10.62 -4.10
CA TYR A 208 18.64 -11.78 -3.77
C TYR A 208 17.77 -12.93 -3.25
N ASP A 209 18.16 -14.14 -3.63
CA ASP A 209 17.60 -15.38 -3.11
C ASP A 209 17.91 -15.52 -1.61
N ARG A 210 16.93 -15.99 -0.84
CA ARG A 210 17.03 -16.11 0.63
C ARG A 210 17.94 -17.23 1.09
N GLU A 211 17.99 -18.34 0.38
CA GLU A 211 18.63 -19.59 0.82
C GLU A 211 19.98 -19.82 0.15
N PHE A 212 20.19 -19.30 -1.07
CA PHE A 212 21.38 -19.56 -1.89
C PHE A 212 22.22 -18.30 -2.17
N LEU A 213 23.38 -18.21 -1.51
CA LEU A 213 24.45 -17.27 -1.86
C LEU A 213 25.06 -17.58 -3.25
N PRO A 214 25.24 -16.61 -4.18
CA PRO A 214 24.50 -15.37 -4.40
C PRO A 214 23.73 -15.46 -5.73
N LYS A 215 22.48 -15.94 -5.68
CA LYS A 215 21.56 -15.76 -6.83
C LYS A 215 20.83 -14.44 -6.67
N TYR A 216 20.88 -13.62 -7.72
CA TYR A 216 20.37 -12.26 -7.66
C TYR A 216 19.72 -11.85 -8.98
N SER A 217 18.93 -10.78 -8.97
CA SER A 217 18.37 -10.16 -10.18
C SER A 217 19.37 -9.18 -10.79
N GLU A 218 19.17 -8.74 -12.02
CA GLU A 218 19.71 -7.45 -12.47
C GLU A 218 19.07 -6.32 -11.63
N ARG A 219 19.76 -5.17 -11.54
CA ARG A 219 19.21 -3.98 -10.89
C ARG A 219 17.94 -3.53 -11.62
N MET A 220 16.98 -2.99 -10.88
CA MET A 220 15.65 -2.70 -11.40
C MET A 220 15.63 -1.66 -12.52
N SER A 221 16.63 -0.77 -12.58
CA SER A 221 16.82 0.18 -13.68
C SER A 221 17.10 -0.48 -15.04
N GLU A 222 17.56 -1.74 -15.06
CA GLU A 222 17.76 -2.52 -16.28
C GLU A 222 16.50 -3.30 -16.70
N TRP A 223 15.45 -3.27 -15.87
CA TRP A 223 14.20 -3.99 -16.17
C TRP A 223 13.33 -3.14 -17.12
N ALA A 224 12.63 -3.82 -18.01
CA ALA A 224 11.71 -3.14 -18.91
C ALA A 224 10.55 -2.48 -18.11
N PRO A 225 9.96 -1.37 -18.57
CA PRO A 225 8.82 -0.74 -17.89
C PRO A 225 7.67 -1.71 -17.57
N GLU A 226 7.36 -2.63 -18.48
CA GLU A 226 6.33 -3.67 -18.34
C GLU A 226 6.69 -4.76 -17.30
N GLU A 227 7.96 -4.89 -16.93
CA GLU A 227 8.43 -5.79 -15.87
C GLU A 227 8.40 -5.12 -14.49
N ARG A 228 8.17 -3.80 -14.43
CA ARG A 228 8.11 -3.01 -13.20
C ARG A 228 6.67 -2.68 -12.85
N ALA A 229 6.38 -2.47 -11.57
CA ALA A 229 5.06 -2.03 -11.12
C ALA A 229 4.67 -0.69 -11.75
N ASN A 230 3.48 -0.66 -12.37
CA ASN A 230 2.82 0.54 -12.87
C ASN A 230 1.75 0.98 -11.86
N PRO A 231 1.98 2.03 -11.06
CA PRO A 231 0.97 2.50 -10.12
C PRO A 231 -0.26 3.04 -10.85
N VAL A 232 -1.43 2.47 -10.58
CA VAL A 232 -2.74 2.88 -11.17
C VAL A 232 -3.75 3.38 -10.14
N GLY A 233 -3.45 3.26 -8.85
CA GLY A 233 -4.23 3.87 -7.78
C GLY A 233 -3.51 3.86 -6.44
N LEU A 234 -4.01 4.67 -5.51
CA LEU A 234 -3.55 4.72 -4.12
C LEU A 234 -4.75 4.69 -3.16
N VAL A 235 -4.73 3.78 -2.18
CA VAL A 235 -5.75 3.69 -1.12
C VAL A 235 -5.09 3.75 0.26
N GLN A 236 -5.40 4.77 1.03
CA GLN A 236 -4.83 5.01 2.35
C GLN A 236 -5.93 4.86 3.39
N LEU A 237 -5.76 3.91 4.30
CA LEU A 237 -6.67 3.72 5.43
C LEU A 237 -5.99 4.29 6.68
N SER A 238 -6.56 5.34 7.26
CA SER A 238 -6.04 6.02 8.46
C SER A 238 -4.51 6.21 8.41
N PRO A 239 -3.98 6.92 7.41
CA PRO A 239 -2.53 7.05 7.26
C PRO A 239 -1.92 7.78 8.46
N VAL A 240 -0.76 7.30 8.92
CA VAL A 240 0.01 7.91 10.02
C VAL A 240 1.42 8.19 9.53
N ASP A 241 1.72 9.46 9.29
CA ASP A 241 3.07 9.98 9.11
C ASP A 241 3.66 10.35 10.47
N GLN A 242 4.89 9.94 10.75
CA GLN A 242 5.62 10.45 11.89
C GLN A 242 6.98 10.92 11.40
N LYS A 243 7.12 12.23 11.31
CA LYS A 243 8.37 12.87 10.94
C LYS A 243 9.19 13.17 12.18
N VAL A 244 10.46 12.73 12.21
CA VAL A 244 11.49 13.34 13.06
C VAL A 244 12.21 14.43 12.26
N PRO A 245 11.94 15.73 12.51
CA PRO A 245 12.26 16.82 11.58
C PRO A 245 13.74 17.04 11.25
N LEU A 246 14.65 16.53 12.08
CA LEU A 246 16.09 16.77 11.92
C LEU A 246 16.85 15.70 11.12
N ILE A 247 16.25 14.53 10.82
CA ILE A 247 17.09 13.37 10.48
C ILE A 247 16.53 12.42 9.39
N GLY A 248 15.38 12.72 8.77
CA GLY A 248 14.84 11.95 7.65
C GLY A 248 14.18 12.82 6.57
N PRO A 249 14.16 12.37 5.30
CA PRO A 249 13.58 13.14 4.19
C PRO A 249 12.05 13.32 4.32
N GLY A 250 11.38 12.43 5.06
CA GLY A 250 9.92 12.45 5.24
C GLY A 250 9.16 12.09 3.96
N MET A 251 7.84 12.27 4.00
CA MET A 251 6.92 11.87 2.93
C MET A 251 6.49 13.02 2.00
N ALA A 252 6.83 14.27 2.34
CA ALA A 252 6.32 15.47 1.68
C ALA A 252 6.66 15.55 0.17
N ASP A 253 7.90 15.19 -0.22
CA ASP A 253 8.31 15.22 -1.63
C ASP A 253 7.53 14.20 -2.48
N TYR A 254 7.18 13.06 -1.89
CA TYR A 254 6.33 12.06 -2.55
C TYR A 254 4.90 12.58 -2.72
N ARG A 255 4.33 13.23 -1.69
CA ARG A 255 2.99 13.84 -1.78
C ARG A 255 2.93 14.95 -2.81
N LYS A 256 3.97 15.78 -2.92
CA LYS A 256 4.08 16.82 -3.95
C LYS A 256 3.99 16.23 -5.36
N VAL A 257 4.67 15.10 -5.61
CA VAL A 257 4.57 14.41 -6.91
C VAL A 257 3.18 13.81 -7.12
N LEU A 258 2.59 13.22 -6.09
CA LEU A 258 1.25 12.64 -6.18
C LEU A 258 0.17 13.70 -6.45
N ALA A 259 0.33 14.91 -5.92
CA ALA A 259 -0.59 16.03 -6.15
C ALA A 259 -0.67 16.46 -7.62
N GLU A 260 0.34 16.14 -8.41
CA GLU A 260 0.41 16.47 -9.84
C GLU A 260 0.10 15.25 -10.74
N ARG A 261 -0.12 14.07 -10.16
CA ARG A 261 -0.28 12.82 -10.89
C ARG A 261 -1.74 12.54 -11.24
N GLU A 262 -1.99 12.15 -12.48
CA GLU A 262 -3.30 11.70 -12.96
C GLU A 262 -3.59 10.27 -12.47
N LEU A 263 -3.87 10.13 -11.18
CA LEU A 263 -4.00 8.84 -10.50
C LEU A 263 -5.14 8.90 -9.48
N PRO A 264 -6.14 7.98 -9.50
CA PRO A 264 -7.11 7.88 -8.42
C PRO A 264 -6.43 7.67 -7.05
N ILE A 265 -6.60 8.65 -6.15
CA ILE A 265 -6.05 8.62 -4.79
C ILE A 265 -7.21 8.72 -3.81
N LEU A 266 -7.28 7.78 -2.87
CA LEU A 266 -8.29 7.71 -1.83
C LEU A 266 -7.63 7.72 -0.46
N MET A 267 -8.17 8.54 0.44
CA MET A 267 -7.85 8.55 1.86
C MET A 267 -9.14 8.31 2.66
N ILE A 268 -9.16 7.30 3.50
CA ILE A 268 -10.24 7.05 4.47
C ILE A 268 -9.68 7.36 5.85
N ILE A 269 -10.41 8.17 6.62
CA ILE A 269 -10.09 8.51 8.01
C ILE A 269 -11.27 8.14 8.90
N GLY A 270 -11.00 7.88 10.18
CA GLY A 270 -12.03 7.65 11.19
C GLY A 270 -12.25 8.89 12.06
N GLU A 271 -13.51 9.22 12.34
CA GLU A 271 -13.88 10.39 13.16
C GLU A 271 -13.21 10.39 14.54
N CYS A 272 -13.00 9.21 15.13
CA CYS A 272 -12.42 9.03 16.45
C CYS A 272 -10.95 8.56 16.43
N ASP A 273 -10.30 8.55 15.26
CA ASP A 273 -8.93 8.06 15.10
C ASP A 273 -7.90 9.14 15.47
N SER A 274 -7.34 9.03 16.69
CA SER A 274 -6.33 9.98 17.15
C SER A 274 -4.97 9.80 16.51
N ALA A 275 -4.62 8.56 16.15
CA ALA A 275 -3.32 8.26 15.61
C ALA A 275 -3.11 8.99 14.28
N CYS A 276 -4.12 8.99 13.39
CA CYS A 276 -4.02 9.72 12.14
C CYS A 276 -4.37 11.21 12.24
N LEU A 277 -5.29 11.62 13.12
CA LEU A 277 -5.78 13.01 13.18
C LEU A 277 -5.02 13.91 14.16
N LYS A 278 -4.31 13.37 15.15
CA LYS A 278 -3.59 14.14 16.18
C LYS A 278 -2.13 13.74 16.34
N ASP A 279 -1.84 12.45 16.42
CA ASP A 279 -0.49 11.96 16.72
C ASP A 279 0.40 11.91 15.48
N SER A 280 -0.20 11.88 14.30
CA SER A 280 0.48 12.00 13.01
C SER A 280 1.00 13.41 12.79
N VAL A 281 2.21 13.52 12.23
CA VAL A 281 2.89 14.79 11.95
C VAL A 281 3.42 14.80 10.50
N PRO A 282 2.72 15.47 9.56
CA PRO A 282 1.46 16.20 9.76
C PRO A 282 0.26 15.28 10.00
N PRO A 283 -0.84 15.78 10.59
CA PRO A 283 -2.08 15.01 10.70
C PRO A 283 -2.63 14.65 9.31
N ALA A 284 -3.32 13.52 9.19
CA ALA A 284 -3.86 13.06 7.92
C ALA A 284 -4.83 14.07 7.29
N TRP A 285 -5.72 14.64 8.11
CA TRP A 285 -6.69 15.66 7.74
C TRP A 285 -7.06 16.53 8.95
N SER A 286 -7.52 17.76 8.71
CA SER A 286 -7.98 18.69 9.75
C SER A 286 -9.11 19.56 9.20
N PRO A 287 -10.14 19.89 10.00
CA PRO A 287 -11.14 20.88 9.63
C PRO A 287 -10.57 22.32 9.61
N ASN A 288 -9.39 22.54 10.18
CA ASN A 288 -8.73 23.84 10.17
C ASN A 288 -7.97 24.03 8.85
N PRO A 289 -8.39 24.96 7.96
CA PRO A 289 -7.74 25.19 6.68
C PRO A 289 -6.30 25.74 6.81
N ASP A 290 -5.94 26.33 7.96
CA ASP A 290 -4.60 26.85 8.22
C ASP A 290 -3.61 25.75 8.64
N GLU A 291 -4.10 24.54 8.94
CA GLU A 291 -3.27 23.42 9.34
C GLU A 291 -2.79 22.62 8.13
N THR A 292 -1.47 22.45 8.03
CA THR A 292 -0.89 21.59 7.00
C THR A 292 -1.09 20.13 7.38
N THR A 293 -1.79 19.38 6.52
CA THR A 293 -2.14 17.97 6.71
C THR A 293 -1.50 17.12 5.61
N GLU A 294 -1.48 15.80 5.75
CA GLU A 294 -1.14 14.91 4.63
C GLU A 294 -2.06 15.15 3.44
N PHE A 295 -3.36 15.32 3.69
CA PHE A 295 -4.34 15.58 2.65
C PHE A 295 -4.11 16.92 1.95
N SER A 296 -3.83 18.01 2.66
CA SER A 296 -3.56 19.31 2.01
C SER A 296 -2.23 19.34 1.25
N GLN A 297 -1.29 18.43 1.58
CA GLN A 297 -0.10 18.20 0.76
C GLN A 297 -0.40 17.36 -0.50
N LEU A 298 -1.34 16.41 -0.42
CA LEU A 298 -1.78 15.58 -1.56
C LEU A 298 -2.75 16.30 -2.50
N ALA A 299 -3.60 17.18 -1.97
CA ALA A 299 -4.54 18.00 -2.71
C ALA A 299 -4.40 19.49 -2.34
N PRO A 300 -3.26 20.14 -2.67
CA PRO A 300 -3.11 21.57 -2.46
C PRO A 300 -4.23 22.35 -3.12
N GLU A 301 -4.60 23.50 -2.54
CA GLU A 301 -5.63 24.35 -3.10
C GLU A 301 -5.34 24.73 -4.55
N GLY A 302 -6.31 24.47 -5.44
CA GLY A 302 -6.14 24.70 -6.86
C GLY A 302 -5.16 23.74 -7.55
N SER A 303 -4.82 22.60 -6.96
CA SER A 303 -4.06 21.58 -7.68
C SER A 303 -4.92 20.83 -8.71
N ASN A 304 -4.25 20.09 -9.59
CA ASN A 304 -4.86 19.09 -10.45
C ASN A 304 -4.90 17.71 -9.75
N SER A 305 -4.87 17.68 -8.42
CA SER A 305 -4.84 16.44 -7.66
C SER A 305 -6.13 15.66 -7.82
N TRP A 306 -6.00 14.33 -7.82
CA TRP A 306 -7.12 13.40 -7.86
C TRP A 306 -7.40 12.80 -6.48
N ALA A 307 -6.79 13.34 -5.42
CA ALA A 307 -7.01 12.86 -4.07
C ALA A 307 -8.40 13.23 -3.54
N VAL A 308 -9.05 12.22 -2.96
CA VAL A 308 -10.34 12.34 -2.27
C VAL A 308 -10.17 11.81 -0.85
N VAL A 309 -10.68 12.54 0.14
CA VAL A 309 -10.77 12.08 1.53
C VAL A 309 -12.22 11.82 1.92
N ALA A 310 -12.46 10.78 2.72
CA ALA A 310 -13.76 10.48 3.30
C ALA A 310 -13.62 10.09 4.78
N ASN A 311 -14.60 10.49 5.60
CA ASN A 311 -14.55 10.34 7.05
C ASN A 311 -15.64 9.39 7.56
N VAL A 312 -15.27 8.33 8.27
CA VAL A 312 -16.18 7.30 8.81
C VAL A 312 -16.69 7.72 10.19
N GLU A 313 -18.01 7.77 10.37
CA GLU A 313 -18.65 8.06 11.66
C GLU A 313 -18.24 7.00 12.69
N LYS A 314 -17.76 7.41 13.87
CA LYS A 314 -17.21 6.51 14.91
C LYS A 314 -16.06 5.62 14.44
N GLY A 315 -15.46 5.94 13.28
CA GLY A 315 -14.27 5.28 12.76
C GLY A 315 -13.16 5.29 13.80
N SER A 316 -12.57 4.13 14.03
CA SER A 316 -11.41 3.97 14.91
C SER A 316 -10.17 3.72 14.08
N HIS A 317 -8.99 3.83 14.69
CA HIS A 317 -7.76 3.42 14.03
C HIS A 317 -7.82 1.95 13.64
N CYS A 318 -8.35 1.08 14.50
CA CYS A 318 -8.33 -0.36 14.27
C CYS A 318 -9.56 -0.95 13.59
N GLY A 319 -10.57 -0.14 13.28
CA GLY A 319 -11.84 -0.64 12.75
C GLY A 319 -11.72 -1.32 11.38
N TYR A 320 -10.69 -0.98 10.60
CA TYR A 320 -10.42 -1.59 9.29
C TYR A 320 -9.95 -3.06 9.42
N LEU A 321 -9.28 -3.42 10.52
CA LEU A 321 -8.67 -4.75 10.65
C LEU A 321 -9.73 -5.85 10.62
N THR A 322 -9.42 -6.98 9.98
CA THR A 322 -10.28 -8.18 9.98
C THR A 322 -10.16 -9.00 11.26
N LYS A 323 -9.10 -8.78 12.05
CA LYS A 323 -8.81 -9.44 13.33
C LYS A 323 -8.22 -8.45 14.32
N GLU A 324 -8.49 -8.65 15.60
CA GLU A 324 -7.94 -7.82 16.67
C GLU A 324 -6.42 -7.87 16.69
N SER A 325 -5.79 -6.72 16.95
CA SER A 325 -4.35 -6.57 17.12
C SER A 325 -4.10 -5.76 18.40
N ASP A 326 -3.35 -6.32 19.33
CA ASP A 326 -3.03 -5.67 20.60
C ASP A 326 -2.25 -4.36 20.37
N LEU A 327 -1.32 -4.37 19.41
CA LEU A 327 -0.53 -3.19 19.05
C LEU A 327 -1.40 -2.08 18.46
N CYS A 328 -2.32 -2.43 17.56
CA CYS A 328 -3.24 -1.45 17.01
C CYS A 328 -4.14 -0.87 18.11
N SER A 329 -4.64 -1.71 19.03
CA SER A 329 -5.57 -1.28 20.07
C SER A 329 -5.02 -0.19 20.99
N LEU A 330 -3.69 -0.03 21.07
CA LEU A 330 -3.03 1.08 21.77
C LEU A 330 -3.23 2.44 21.07
N ALA A 331 -3.49 2.45 19.77
CA ALA A 331 -3.79 3.65 18.98
C ALA A 331 -5.26 4.08 19.08
N ASP A 332 -6.14 3.22 19.60
CA ASP A 332 -7.58 3.48 19.80
C ASP A 332 -7.91 4.06 21.19
N VAL A 333 -6.91 4.60 21.91
CA VAL A 333 -7.11 5.23 23.22
C VAL A 333 -7.90 6.52 23.07
N ASP A 334 -8.84 6.77 23.98
CA ASP A 334 -9.68 7.97 23.95
C ASP A 334 -8.82 9.25 24.01
N SER A 335 -8.85 10.01 22.90
CA SER A 335 -8.11 11.24 22.71
C SER A 335 -8.98 12.49 22.87
N GLY A 336 -10.26 12.34 23.21
CA GLY A 336 -11.25 13.41 23.23
C GLY A 336 -11.63 13.94 21.85
N LEU A 337 -11.30 13.25 20.75
CA LEU A 337 -11.84 13.55 19.41
C LEU A 337 -13.35 13.29 19.34
N CYS A 338 -13.78 12.22 19.99
CA CYS A 338 -15.18 11.86 20.14
C CYS A 338 -15.65 12.10 21.58
N LYS A 339 -16.97 12.15 21.78
CA LYS A 339 -17.53 12.25 23.13
C LYS A 339 -17.07 11.06 23.97
N GLU A 340 -16.68 11.31 25.20
CA GLU A 340 -16.30 10.25 26.15
C GLU A 340 -17.37 9.14 26.18
N GLY A 341 -16.93 7.88 26.11
CA GLY A 341 -17.82 6.71 26.06
C GLY A 341 -18.44 6.42 24.69
N THR A 342 -18.08 7.14 23.63
CA THR A 342 -18.46 6.80 22.25
C THR A 342 -17.94 5.41 21.90
N LYS A 343 -18.83 4.51 21.50
CA LYS A 343 -18.44 3.18 21.00
C LYS A 343 -17.92 3.30 19.58
N THR A 344 -16.61 3.19 19.44
CA THR A 344 -15.93 3.15 18.15
C THR A 344 -16.04 1.77 17.51
N TRP A 345 -15.88 1.70 16.18
CA TRP A 345 -15.81 0.42 15.48
C TRP A 345 -14.62 -0.41 15.96
N LYS A 346 -14.75 -1.73 15.86
CA LYS A 346 -13.75 -2.69 16.31
C LYS A 346 -13.33 -3.58 15.15
N ALA A 347 -12.13 -4.13 15.26
CA ALA A 347 -11.62 -5.09 14.29
C ALA A 347 -12.59 -6.27 14.11
N GLY A 348 -12.71 -6.75 12.87
CA GLY A 348 -13.69 -7.77 12.46
C GLY A 348 -15.13 -7.26 12.41
N GLY A 349 -15.36 -5.98 12.68
CA GLY A 349 -16.67 -5.34 12.72
C GLY A 349 -17.15 -4.82 11.36
N GLN A 350 -18.08 -3.87 11.40
CA GLN A 350 -18.71 -3.31 10.20
C GLN A 350 -17.76 -2.47 9.35
N GLU A 351 -16.76 -1.81 9.96
CA GLU A 351 -15.78 -1.01 9.23
C GLU A 351 -14.83 -1.88 8.37
N ALA A 352 -14.41 -3.04 8.88
CA ALA A 352 -13.70 -4.05 8.07
C ALA A 352 -14.55 -4.60 6.91
N ALA A 353 -15.85 -4.79 7.13
CA ALA A 353 -16.77 -5.24 6.07
C ALA A 353 -17.00 -4.14 5.01
N PHE A 354 -17.11 -2.88 5.43
CA PHE A 354 -17.11 -1.72 4.56
C PHE A 354 -15.81 -1.62 3.75
N THR A 355 -14.65 -1.86 4.37
CA THR A 355 -13.34 -1.82 3.70
C THR A 355 -13.22 -2.87 2.59
N ASN A 356 -13.77 -4.07 2.80
CA ASN A 356 -13.88 -5.07 1.74
C ASN A 356 -14.70 -4.54 0.54
N GLU A 357 -15.87 -3.96 0.81
CA GLU A 357 -16.71 -3.39 -0.25
C GLU A 357 -16.04 -2.19 -0.93
N LEU A 358 -15.32 -1.35 -0.17
CA LEU A 358 -14.53 -0.22 -0.67
C LEU A 358 -13.52 -0.69 -1.72
N PHE A 359 -12.70 -1.70 -1.41
CA PHE A 359 -11.73 -2.25 -2.38
C PHE A 359 -12.44 -2.85 -3.59
N LYS A 360 -13.54 -3.58 -3.39
CA LYS A 360 -14.32 -4.16 -4.49
C LYS A 360 -14.85 -3.09 -5.45
N GLN A 361 -15.47 -2.04 -4.91
CA GLN A 361 -16.01 -0.92 -5.68
C GLN A 361 -14.88 -0.12 -6.36
N PHE A 362 -13.76 0.10 -5.66
CA PHE A 362 -12.62 0.83 -6.20
C PHE A 362 -11.99 0.08 -7.38
N ILE A 363 -11.75 -1.23 -7.23
CA ILE A 363 -11.22 -2.09 -8.29
C ILE A 363 -12.19 -2.22 -9.46
N ALA A 364 -13.50 -2.20 -9.20
CA ALA A 364 -14.51 -2.31 -10.25
C ALA A 364 -14.48 -1.18 -11.29
N MET A 365 -13.82 -0.07 -10.99
CA MET A 365 -13.63 1.04 -11.93
C MET A 365 -12.61 0.74 -13.04
N TYR A 366 -11.71 -0.21 -12.80
CA TYR A 366 -10.60 -0.49 -13.71
C TYR A 366 -11.04 -1.54 -14.75
N PRO A 367 -10.84 -1.27 -16.05
CA PRO A 367 -11.03 -2.30 -17.08
C PRO A 367 -10.00 -3.43 -16.92
N ASP A 368 -10.35 -4.61 -17.44
CA ASP A 368 -9.47 -5.78 -17.36
C ASP A 368 -8.09 -5.50 -17.97
N GLY A 369 -7.04 -5.66 -17.15
CA GLY A 369 -5.65 -5.47 -17.57
C GLY A 369 -5.24 -4.02 -17.82
N GLN A 370 -6.08 -3.02 -17.50
CA GLN A 370 -5.81 -1.60 -17.77
C GLN A 370 -5.91 -0.73 -16.51
N GLY A 371 -5.20 0.40 -16.53
CA GLY A 371 -5.42 1.47 -15.55
C GLY A 371 -6.74 2.20 -15.80
N PHE A 372 -7.06 3.17 -14.94
CA PHE A 372 -8.24 4.01 -15.11
C PHE A 372 -8.18 4.78 -16.45
N GLN A 373 -9.26 4.71 -17.25
CA GLN A 373 -9.32 5.25 -18.63
C GLN A 373 -10.03 6.61 -18.71
N GLY A 374 -10.05 7.36 -17.62
CA GLY A 374 -10.73 8.66 -17.52
C GLY A 374 -9.80 9.81 -17.15
N ASP A 375 -10.36 11.01 -17.14
CA ASP A 375 -9.76 12.22 -16.56
C ASP A 375 -10.29 12.44 -15.13
N PHE A 376 -9.85 13.52 -14.49
CA PHE A 376 -10.32 13.91 -13.16
C PHE A 376 -11.85 13.97 -13.08
N LYS A 377 -12.50 14.51 -14.12
CA LYS A 377 -13.96 14.64 -14.14
C LYS A 377 -14.65 13.28 -14.14
N LYS A 378 -14.16 12.31 -14.93
CA LYS A 378 -14.65 10.93 -14.91
C LYS A 378 -14.36 10.24 -13.58
N TRP A 379 -13.23 10.53 -12.95
CA TRP A 379 -12.88 10.01 -11.62
C TRP A 379 -13.87 10.49 -10.55
N ILE A 380 -14.04 11.81 -10.40
CA ILE A 380 -14.90 12.38 -9.35
C ILE A 380 -16.40 12.13 -9.58
N HIS A 381 -16.80 11.76 -10.81
CA HIS A 381 -18.17 11.32 -11.13
C HIS A 381 -18.30 9.81 -11.36
N SER A 382 -17.27 9.03 -11.02
CA SER A 382 -17.29 7.57 -11.13
C SER A 382 -18.37 6.98 -10.22
N ASP A 383 -18.80 5.76 -10.54
CA ASP A 383 -19.79 5.06 -9.71
C ASP A 383 -19.26 4.77 -8.30
N PHE A 384 -17.96 4.57 -8.16
CA PHE A 384 -17.27 4.47 -6.87
C PHE A 384 -17.44 5.76 -6.05
N ILE A 385 -17.10 6.93 -6.60
CA ILE A 385 -17.20 8.20 -5.87
C ILE A 385 -18.66 8.52 -5.54
N LYS A 386 -19.61 8.25 -6.46
CA LYS A 386 -21.05 8.40 -6.19
C LYS A 386 -21.57 7.44 -5.13
N TRP A 387 -20.99 6.25 -5.01
CA TRP A 387 -21.30 5.29 -3.97
C TRP A 387 -20.76 5.78 -2.63
N LEU A 388 -19.49 6.19 -2.57
CA LEU A 388 -18.82 6.66 -1.36
C LEU A 388 -19.39 7.98 -0.82
N ASN A 389 -19.77 8.91 -1.70
CA ASN A 389 -20.35 10.21 -1.34
C ASN A 389 -21.84 10.10 -0.97
N ARG A 390 -22.14 9.25 0.01
CA ARG A 390 -23.48 9.04 0.59
C ARG A 390 -23.34 8.96 2.09
N GLU A 391 -24.42 9.29 2.79
CA GLU A 391 -24.46 9.16 4.25
C GLU A 391 -24.15 7.75 4.70
N ASN A 392 -24.71 6.75 4.00
CA ASN A 392 -24.57 5.35 4.38
C ASN A 392 -24.27 4.48 3.14
N PRO A 393 -23.01 4.46 2.65
CA PRO A 393 -22.64 3.79 1.40
C PRO A 393 -22.78 2.26 1.49
N TYR A 394 -22.61 1.69 2.68
CA TYR A 394 -22.61 0.23 2.92
C TYR A 394 -23.89 -0.30 3.60
N GLY A 395 -24.84 0.57 3.92
CA GLY A 395 -26.06 0.26 4.69
C GLY A 395 -25.85 0.14 6.20
N LYS A 396 -24.61 -0.09 6.68
CA LYS A 396 -24.30 -0.35 8.11
C LYS A 396 -23.27 0.61 8.72
N ILE A 397 -22.62 1.42 7.90
CA ILE A 397 -21.62 2.42 8.31
C ILE A 397 -22.10 3.77 7.80
N ASN A 398 -22.08 4.77 8.67
CA ASN A 398 -22.34 6.15 8.27
C ASN A 398 -21.02 6.88 8.01
N MET A 399 -21.08 7.87 7.13
CA MET A 399 -20.00 8.81 6.85
C MET A 399 -20.29 10.16 7.54
N VAL A 400 -19.25 10.85 7.99
CA VAL A 400 -19.36 12.20 8.52
C VAL A 400 -19.32 13.19 7.34
N PRO A 401 -20.29 14.11 7.22
CA PRO A 401 -20.25 15.12 6.18
C PRO A 401 -19.18 16.19 6.49
N PHE A 402 -18.52 16.67 5.46
CA PHE A 402 -17.64 17.84 5.48
C PHE A 402 -18.46 19.13 5.53
N ALA A 403 -17.78 20.28 5.64
CA ALA A 403 -18.42 21.60 5.80
C ALA A 403 -19.39 21.97 4.65
N ASP A 404 -19.19 21.44 3.45
CA ASP A 404 -20.08 21.64 2.30
C ASP A 404 -21.29 20.68 2.27
N GLY A 405 -21.43 19.82 3.28
CA GLY A 405 -22.49 18.83 3.43
C GLY A 405 -22.27 17.53 2.64
N LYS A 406 -21.19 17.41 1.86
CA LYS A 406 -20.83 16.16 1.17
C LYS A 406 -20.07 15.22 2.10
N TYR A 407 -20.03 13.94 1.74
CA TYR A 407 -19.35 12.89 2.53
C TYR A 407 -17.93 12.59 2.02
N ILE A 408 -17.45 13.40 1.07
CA ILE A 408 -16.08 13.40 0.57
C ILE A 408 -15.59 14.85 0.46
N ASP A 409 -14.28 15.04 0.56
CA ASP A 409 -13.61 16.29 0.27
C ASP A 409 -12.49 16.08 -0.77
N TYR A 410 -12.26 17.10 -1.59
CA TYR A 410 -11.27 17.13 -2.67
C TYR A 410 -10.98 18.57 -3.10
N SER A 411 -9.73 18.84 -3.49
CA SER A 411 -9.34 20.12 -4.07
C SER A 411 -9.17 19.99 -5.58
N SER A 412 -9.82 20.85 -6.37
CA SER A 412 -9.60 20.88 -7.82
C SER A 412 -9.75 22.30 -8.38
N HIS A 413 -8.93 22.65 -9.38
CA HIS A 413 -9.08 23.88 -10.12
C HIS A 413 -10.47 23.99 -10.77
N GLY A 414 -11.25 24.98 -10.32
CA GLY A 414 -12.45 25.44 -11.02
C GLY A 414 -13.77 24.80 -10.62
N GLY A 415 -13.86 24.16 -9.45
CA GLY A 415 -15.11 23.72 -8.80
C GLY A 415 -16.08 23.07 -9.79
N CYS A 416 -16.01 21.75 -9.97
CA CYS A 416 -16.83 21.04 -10.97
C CYS A 416 -18.29 21.54 -10.94
N PRO A 417 -18.78 22.23 -11.99
CA PRO A 417 -20.20 22.55 -12.06
C PRO A 417 -20.97 21.23 -12.11
N PRO A 418 -22.09 21.11 -11.38
CA PRO A 418 -22.86 19.87 -11.37
C PRO A 418 -23.26 19.53 -12.81
N LEU A 419 -23.17 18.25 -13.17
CA LEU A 419 -23.82 17.69 -14.35
C LEU A 419 -25.34 17.67 -14.12
N GLU A 420 -25.97 18.82 -13.91
CA GLU A 420 -27.41 18.93 -14.02
C GLU A 420 -27.78 18.86 -15.50
N ALA A 421 -28.59 17.85 -15.79
CA ALA A 421 -29.17 17.61 -17.10
C ALA A 421 -29.76 18.90 -17.68
N LYS A 422 -29.30 19.31 -18.86
CA LYS A 422 -30.15 20.06 -19.79
C LYS A 422 -31.30 19.17 -20.22
N LYS A 423 -32.31 19.00 -19.36
CA LYS A 423 -33.69 18.81 -19.80
C LYS A 423 -34.19 20.18 -20.26
N GLY A 424 -33.77 20.58 -21.45
CA GLY A 424 -34.40 21.68 -22.17
C GLY A 424 -35.81 21.27 -22.56
N LYS A 425 -36.78 21.67 -21.74
CA LYS A 425 -38.15 21.92 -22.21
C LYS A 425 -38.09 23.15 -23.12
N LYS A 426 -38.33 22.96 -24.41
CA LYS A 426 -39.43 23.58 -25.14
C LYS A 426 -39.63 22.88 -26.47
#